data_AF-A0A350YMF6-F1
#
_entry.id   AF-A0A350YMF6-F1
#
_cell.length_a   1.000
_cell.length_b   1.000
_cell.length_c   1.000
_cell.angle_alpha   90.00
_cell.angle_beta   90.00
_cell.angle_gamma   90.00
#
_symmetry.space_group_name_H-M   'P 1'
#
loop_
_entity.id
_entity.type
_entity.pdbx_description
1 polymer ?
#
loop_
_entity_poly.entity_id
_entity_poly.type
_entity_poly.pdbx_seq_one_letter_code
_entity_poly.pdbx_strand_id
1 'polypeptide(L)'
;MMKKYFLILIALIAGLNTKAVPDEGMWVLPLIEKLNIGKMTELGLKLSAEDIYSMNNASIKDAIVIFGGGCTGEIVSSQGLLLTNHHCGYGQIQSHSSVEHDYLKDGFWAMTREQELPNPDLSVTFLIRIEDVTNQILAAVKDGMSEAERTSAINEARKGIESKAAEGTHYRATVSSFYGGNYFYLLIYERFNDVRFVGAPPSSIGKFGFDTDNWEWPRHTGDFSVFRVYSGPDGKPASYSADNIPLKPKHWLPVSLKDLNEGDFAMILGYPGRTQRYATSFEVDELLKITHPNRIKIRGIRQEILMADMQADEKVNIQYASKYSGSSNYWKYSIGQKAGLERLNVKAKKQDIENQFNSWVSASPDRKALYGEALNLISKSMEARAEYANAQQYLSECFLNGCEILDLDAVASAMISALKAGDNNQVADLKNRMMEYITSFYKDYNAPTDRNAMKAMLKLYREDVPAKFHPDFYTAVVDKKFKGSIDRFVDDLFARSVFASEEKLMAFLEKPSLKTLENDPVHLTSASIDNVRQEVSETLSQYDGDLTKGRRLWVAALREMTPEKTLYPDANSTMRLTYGTIEDYDPKDAVTYKY
;
A
#
# COMPACT_ATOMS: atom_id res chain seq x y z
N MET A 1 34.49 -38.94 39.99
CA MET A 1 34.44 -37.47 39.73
C MET A 1 34.22 -37.14 38.25
N MET A 2 34.96 -37.71 37.29
CA MET A 2 34.85 -37.36 35.86
C MET A 2 33.45 -37.50 35.22
N LYS A 3 32.64 -38.51 35.59
CA LYS A 3 31.25 -38.65 35.08
C LYS A 3 30.30 -37.51 35.49
N LYS A 4 30.50 -36.89 36.66
CA LYS A 4 29.68 -35.75 37.11
C LYS A 4 30.04 -34.47 36.35
N TYR A 5 31.33 -34.25 36.06
CA TYR A 5 31.79 -33.11 35.26
C TYR A 5 31.37 -33.23 33.79
N PHE A 6 31.35 -34.45 33.23
CA PHE A 6 30.86 -34.69 31.87
C PHE A 6 29.36 -34.42 31.70
N LEU A 7 28.54 -34.79 32.69
CA LEU A 7 27.10 -34.47 32.70
C LEU A 7 26.81 -32.98 32.86
N ILE A 8 27.62 -32.25 33.65
CA ILE A 8 27.52 -30.79 33.80
C ILE A 8 27.93 -30.09 32.50
N LEU A 9 28.97 -30.59 31.81
CA LEU A 9 29.41 -30.05 30.52
C LEU A 9 28.36 -30.26 29.41
N ILE A 10 27.70 -31.44 29.36
CA ILE A 10 26.59 -31.70 28.44
C ILE A 10 25.37 -30.82 28.76
N ALA A 11 25.06 -30.61 30.05
CA ALA A 11 23.98 -29.70 30.45
C ALA A 11 24.29 -28.23 30.12
N LEU A 12 25.55 -27.79 30.22
CA LEU A 12 25.98 -26.45 29.78
C LEU A 12 25.92 -26.29 28.26
N ILE A 13 26.34 -27.31 27.49
CA ILE A 13 26.32 -27.27 26.02
C ILE A 13 24.87 -27.36 25.49
N ALA A 14 23.98 -28.08 26.17
CA ALA A 14 22.55 -28.12 25.86
C ALA A 14 21.83 -26.81 26.24
N GLY A 15 22.31 -26.07 27.25
CA GLY A 15 21.77 -24.78 27.66
C GLY A 15 22.20 -23.58 26.79
N LEU A 16 23.27 -23.72 25.99
CA LEU A 16 23.80 -22.65 25.13
C LEU A 16 23.09 -22.51 23.77
N ASN A 17 22.06 -23.32 23.50
CA ASN A 17 21.26 -23.25 22.28
C ASN A 17 19.84 -22.70 22.52
N THR A 18 19.65 -21.80 23.48
CA THR A 18 18.48 -20.92 23.42
C THR A 18 18.74 -19.91 22.30
N LYS A 19 18.41 -20.29 21.06
CA LYS A 19 18.18 -19.27 20.02
C LYS A 19 17.12 -18.36 20.60
N ALA A 20 17.49 -17.12 20.93
CA ALA A 20 16.53 -16.11 21.30
C ALA A 20 15.48 -16.09 20.19
N VAL A 21 14.20 -16.23 20.55
CA VAL A 21 13.12 -15.99 19.60
C VAL A 21 13.25 -14.51 19.23
N PRO A 22 13.49 -14.16 17.96
CA PRO A 22 13.62 -12.76 17.59
C PRO A 22 12.39 -11.99 18.07
N ASP A 23 12.62 -10.89 18.79
CA ASP A 23 11.54 -10.01 19.25
C ASP A 23 10.93 -9.36 18.01
N GLU A 24 9.75 -9.83 17.63
CA GLU A 24 9.05 -9.38 16.43
C GLU A 24 7.80 -8.61 16.82
N GLY A 25 7.58 -7.43 16.23
CA GLY A 25 6.27 -6.81 16.29
C GLY A 25 6.17 -5.37 15.77
N MET A 26 4.99 -5.05 15.25
CA MET A 26 4.57 -3.69 14.90
C MET A 26 3.55 -3.21 15.93
N TRP A 27 4.06 -2.67 17.03
CA TRP A 27 3.36 -2.41 18.28
C TRP A 27 2.47 -1.16 18.22
N VAL A 28 1.29 -1.23 18.84
CA VAL A 28 0.35 -0.11 18.95
C VAL A 28 0.75 0.79 20.12
N LEU A 29 0.90 2.09 19.87
CA LEU A 29 1.57 3.02 20.79
C LEU A 29 1.00 3.05 22.23
N PRO A 30 -0.33 3.15 22.43
CA PRO A 30 -0.92 3.10 23.77
C PRO A 30 -0.60 1.86 24.61
N LEU A 31 -0.10 0.77 23.99
CA LEU A 31 0.20 -0.48 24.68
C LEU A 31 1.69 -0.65 24.99
N ILE A 32 2.56 0.24 24.52
CA ILE A 32 4.03 0.09 24.65
C ILE A 32 4.48 0.02 26.11
N GLU A 33 3.92 0.87 26.98
CA GLU A 33 4.25 0.87 28.41
C GLU A 33 4.01 -0.50 29.04
N LYS A 34 2.88 -1.12 28.72
CA LYS A 34 2.50 -2.42 29.27
C LYS A 34 3.27 -3.59 28.64
N LEU A 35 3.52 -3.53 27.34
CA LEU A 35 3.94 -4.70 26.56
C LEU A 35 5.43 -4.72 26.21
N ASN A 36 6.08 -3.57 26.10
CA ASN A 36 7.37 -3.46 25.40
C ASN A 36 8.45 -2.70 26.17
N ILE A 37 8.08 -1.72 27.02
CA ILE A 37 9.05 -0.79 27.60
C ILE A 37 10.16 -1.51 28.39
N GLY A 38 9.82 -2.54 29.15
CA GLY A 38 10.80 -3.33 29.91
C GLY A 38 11.87 -3.92 29.01
N LYS A 39 11.45 -4.56 27.90
CA LYS A 39 12.37 -5.15 26.92
C LYS A 39 13.18 -4.09 26.17
N MET A 40 12.56 -2.97 25.80
CA MET A 40 13.27 -1.86 25.14
C MET A 40 14.35 -1.27 26.06
N THR A 41 14.07 -1.12 27.35
CA THR A 41 15.05 -0.64 28.35
C THR A 41 16.18 -1.65 28.55
N GLU A 42 15.89 -2.96 28.58
CA GLU A 42 16.91 -4.02 28.59
C GLU A 42 17.86 -3.92 27.38
N LEU A 43 17.32 -3.59 26.21
CA LEU A 43 18.09 -3.42 24.97
C LEU A 43 18.83 -2.06 24.89
N GLY A 44 18.63 -1.16 25.85
CA GLY A 44 19.39 0.09 25.94
C GLY A 44 18.58 1.37 25.81
N LEU A 45 17.26 1.30 25.59
CA LEU A 45 16.40 2.49 25.54
C LEU A 45 16.51 3.30 26.84
N LYS A 46 16.72 4.62 26.70
CA LYS A 46 16.76 5.57 27.82
C LYS A 46 15.51 6.44 27.95
N LEU A 47 14.64 6.41 26.96
CA LEU A 47 13.36 7.12 26.96
C LEU A 47 12.33 6.35 27.77
N SER A 48 11.41 7.10 28.38
CA SER A 48 10.19 6.55 28.97
C SER A 48 9.15 6.22 27.89
N ALA A 49 8.10 5.50 28.26
CA ALA A 49 6.96 5.28 27.35
C ALA A 49 6.25 6.60 27.00
N GLU A 50 6.19 7.57 27.93
CA GLU A 50 5.57 8.88 27.70
C GLU A 50 6.35 9.75 26.72
N ASP A 51 7.69 9.64 26.70
CA ASP A 51 8.53 10.35 25.72
C ASP A 51 8.23 9.87 24.28
N ILE A 52 7.83 8.60 24.13
CA ILE A 52 7.46 8.00 22.84
C ILE A 52 6.02 8.35 22.46
N TYR A 53 5.09 8.15 23.39
CA TYR A 53 3.67 8.41 23.21
C TYR A 53 3.05 9.01 24.47
N SER A 54 2.61 10.26 24.37
CA SER A 54 1.76 10.89 25.38
C SER A 54 0.52 11.50 24.73
N MET A 55 -0.64 11.38 25.39
CA MET A 55 -1.85 12.10 24.96
C MET A 55 -1.84 13.57 25.37
N ASN A 56 -1.14 13.90 26.46
CA ASN A 56 -1.22 15.20 27.13
C ASN A 56 0.01 16.07 26.89
N ASN A 57 1.17 15.45 26.63
CA ASN A 57 2.44 16.13 26.44
C ASN A 57 2.96 15.92 25.02
N ALA A 58 3.87 16.80 24.57
CA ALA A 58 4.62 16.57 23.35
C ALA A 58 5.49 15.31 23.49
N SER A 59 5.50 14.47 22.47
CA SER A 59 6.25 13.20 22.43
C SER A 59 6.75 12.92 21.02
N ILE A 60 7.55 11.86 20.84
CA ILE A 60 8.11 11.48 19.52
C ILE A 60 7.01 11.30 18.47
N LYS A 61 5.83 10.77 18.84
CA LYS A 61 4.68 10.64 17.92
C LYS A 61 4.36 11.94 17.17
N ASP A 62 4.56 13.11 17.81
CA ASP A 62 4.20 14.41 17.26
C ASP A 62 5.17 14.89 16.17
N ALA A 63 6.31 14.22 16.03
CA ALA A 63 7.27 14.44 14.95
C ALA A 63 7.13 13.42 13.81
N ILE A 64 6.36 12.33 13.97
CA ILE A 64 6.22 11.25 12.98
C ILE A 64 4.90 11.38 12.24
N VAL A 65 4.97 11.46 10.91
CA VAL A 65 3.83 11.83 10.08
C VAL A 65 3.57 10.86 8.94
N ILE A 66 2.31 10.79 8.50
CA ILE A 66 1.97 10.19 7.21
C ILE A 66 2.33 11.21 6.14
N PHE A 67 3.19 10.81 5.20
CA PHE A 67 3.55 11.60 4.03
C PHE A 67 2.83 11.08 2.79
N GLY A 68 2.03 11.94 2.13
CA GLY A 68 1.35 11.60 0.88
C GLY A 68 0.34 10.45 0.96
N GLY A 69 -0.02 9.99 2.17
CA GLY A 69 -0.94 8.86 2.39
C GLY A 69 -0.32 7.47 2.28
N GLY A 70 0.92 7.35 1.82
CA GLY A 70 1.57 6.06 1.54
C GLY A 70 2.95 5.86 2.17
N CYS A 71 3.57 6.93 2.68
CA CYS A 71 4.89 6.89 3.30
C CYS A 71 4.86 7.45 4.73
N THR A 72 5.96 7.24 5.45
CA THR A 72 6.25 7.93 6.71
C THR A 72 7.23 9.07 6.44
N GLY A 73 7.06 10.20 7.12
CA GLY A 73 8.06 11.25 7.21
C GLY A 73 8.28 11.66 8.66
N GLU A 74 9.30 12.48 8.89
CA GLU A 74 9.67 12.94 10.23
C GLU A 74 10.06 14.42 10.26
N ILE A 75 9.57 15.14 11.25
CA ILE A 75 9.87 16.57 11.46
C ILE A 75 11.19 16.70 12.22
N VAL A 76 12.14 17.42 11.62
CA VAL A 76 13.51 17.54 12.12
C VAL A 76 13.91 18.97 12.48
N SER A 77 12.96 19.92 12.46
CA SER A 77 13.21 21.30 12.89
C SER A 77 11.99 21.96 13.51
N SER A 78 12.21 23.02 14.26
CA SER A 78 11.18 23.90 14.81
C SER A 78 10.41 24.72 13.75
N GLN A 79 10.74 24.56 12.47
CA GLN A 79 10.11 25.26 11.34
C GLN A 79 9.56 24.29 10.28
N GLY A 80 9.11 23.12 10.72
CA GLY A 80 8.35 22.18 9.89
C GLY A 80 9.15 21.50 8.78
N LEU A 81 10.49 21.59 8.80
CA LEU A 81 11.35 20.81 7.90
C LEU A 81 11.11 19.32 8.15
N LEU A 82 10.87 18.59 7.06
CA LEU A 82 10.48 17.19 7.04
C LEU A 82 11.48 16.40 6.20
N LEU A 83 11.93 15.26 6.73
CA LEU A 83 12.67 14.26 5.98
C LEU A 83 11.75 13.08 5.64
N THR A 84 11.95 12.52 4.45
CA THR A 84 11.32 11.30 3.96
C THR A 84 12.25 10.65 2.93
N ASN A 85 11.91 9.47 2.43
CA ASN A 85 12.72 8.84 1.39
C ASN A 85 12.64 9.58 0.04
N HIS A 86 13.68 9.47 -0.78
CA HIS A 86 13.70 9.96 -2.15
C HIS A 86 12.58 9.30 -2.96
N HIS A 87 12.40 7.98 -2.82
CA HIS A 87 11.33 7.27 -3.51
C HIS A 87 9.92 7.67 -3.04
N CYS A 88 9.77 8.17 -1.81
CA CYS A 88 8.51 8.70 -1.29
C CYS A 88 8.18 10.07 -1.88
N GLY A 89 9.19 10.94 -2.05
CA GLY A 89 9.05 12.23 -2.74
C GLY A 89 9.08 12.14 -4.27
N TYR A 90 9.33 10.95 -4.84
CA TYR A 90 9.65 10.77 -6.26
C TYR A 90 8.57 11.27 -7.21
N GLY A 91 7.30 11.12 -6.84
CA GLY A 91 6.19 11.67 -7.61
C GLY A 91 6.25 13.20 -7.70
N GLN A 92 6.60 13.88 -6.60
CA GLN A 92 6.77 15.34 -6.60
C GLN A 92 8.04 15.78 -7.33
N ILE A 93 9.15 15.03 -7.18
CA ILE A 93 10.39 15.30 -7.93
C ILE A 93 10.08 15.23 -9.43
N GLN A 94 9.44 14.15 -9.89
CA GLN A 94 9.05 13.95 -11.29
C GLN A 94 8.03 15.00 -11.77
N SER A 95 7.05 15.38 -10.95
CA SER A 95 6.03 16.34 -11.37
C SER A 95 6.62 17.72 -11.69
N HIS A 96 7.68 18.09 -10.96
CA HIS A 96 8.42 19.34 -11.16
C HIS A 96 9.52 19.23 -12.23
N SER A 97 9.86 18.02 -12.68
CA SER A 97 10.85 17.82 -13.74
C SER A 97 10.31 18.16 -15.13
N SER A 98 11.20 18.70 -15.96
CA SER A 98 11.02 18.84 -17.42
C SER A 98 12.32 18.47 -18.13
N VAL A 99 12.32 18.48 -19.46
CA VAL A 99 13.56 18.33 -20.24
C VAL A 99 14.51 19.51 -19.99
N GLU A 100 14.00 20.72 -19.75
CA GLU A 100 14.85 21.87 -19.39
C GLU A 100 15.35 21.85 -17.94
N HIS A 101 14.55 21.28 -17.03
CA HIS A 101 14.83 21.23 -15.59
C HIS A 101 14.61 19.81 -15.05
N ASP A 102 15.58 18.92 -15.30
CA ASP A 102 15.47 17.52 -14.90
C ASP A 102 15.91 17.29 -13.45
N TYR A 103 15.03 17.59 -12.50
CA TYR A 103 15.29 17.33 -11.07
C TYR A 103 15.46 15.85 -10.72
N LEU A 104 15.00 14.90 -11.54
CA LEU A 104 15.28 13.48 -11.32
C LEU A 104 16.76 13.19 -11.54
N LYS A 105 17.33 13.75 -12.60
CA LYS A 105 18.74 13.55 -12.97
C LYS A 105 19.69 14.40 -12.14
N ASP A 106 19.37 15.67 -11.94
CA ASP A 106 20.29 16.67 -11.40
C ASP A 106 20.07 16.94 -9.89
N GLY A 107 18.92 16.52 -9.34
CA GLY A 107 18.48 16.89 -8.01
C GLY A 107 17.95 18.33 -7.94
N PHE A 108 17.54 18.75 -6.75
CA PHE A 108 17.00 20.08 -6.51
C PHE A 108 17.32 20.55 -5.09
N TRP A 109 17.59 21.84 -4.89
CA TRP A 109 17.82 22.44 -3.57
C TRP A 109 17.34 23.90 -3.54
N ALA A 110 16.26 24.16 -2.81
CA ALA A 110 15.80 25.49 -2.50
C ALA A 110 16.78 26.16 -1.51
N MET A 111 17.43 27.24 -1.95
CA MET A 111 18.38 28.01 -1.12
C MET A 111 17.68 29.02 -0.23
N THR A 112 16.42 29.37 -0.54
CA THR A 112 15.56 30.22 0.29
C THR A 112 14.14 29.66 0.35
N ARG A 113 13.31 30.13 1.29
CA ARG A 113 11.93 29.63 1.46
C ARG A 113 11.05 29.93 0.26
N GLU A 114 11.31 31.05 -0.42
CA GLU A 114 10.59 31.48 -1.62
C GLU A 114 10.88 30.57 -2.82
N GLN A 115 11.97 29.80 -2.78
CA GLN A 115 12.34 28.82 -3.79
C GLN A 115 11.72 27.44 -3.52
N GLU A 116 11.12 27.20 -2.35
CA GLU A 116 10.48 25.92 -2.05
C GLU A 116 9.23 25.73 -2.93
N LEU A 117 9.17 24.61 -3.67
CA LEU A 117 8.17 24.40 -4.71
C LEU A 117 6.85 23.87 -4.11
N PRO A 118 5.69 24.53 -4.34
CA PRO A 118 4.40 24.02 -3.89
C PRO A 118 4.06 22.68 -4.56
N ASN A 119 3.45 21.77 -3.82
CA ASN A 119 2.98 20.48 -4.35
C ASN A 119 1.46 20.39 -4.18
N PRO A 120 0.67 20.67 -5.23
CA PRO A 120 -0.75 20.36 -5.23
C PRO A 120 -0.99 18.90 -4.85
N ASP A 121 -2.09 18.65 -4.14
CA ASP A 121 -2.53 17.32 -3.65
C ASP A 121 -1.62 16.57 -2.67
N LEU A 122 -0.40 17.07 -2.41
CA LEU A 122 0.45 16.53 -1.35
C LEU A 122 -0.08 16.97 0.02
N SER A 123 -0.04 16.05 0.97
CA SER A 123 -0.41 16.35 2.36
C SER A 123 0.45 15.60 3.35
N VAL A 124 0.54 16.18 4.55
CA VAL A 124 1.22 15.59 5.71
C VAL A 124 0.22 15.50 6.85
N THR A 125 0.09 14.31 7.45
CA THR A 125 -0.90 14.03 8.49
C THR A 125 -0.24 13.60 9.81
N PHE A 126 -0.56 14.32 10.88
CA PHE A 126 -0.05 14.09 12.24
C PHE A 126 -1.05 13.29 13.06
N LEU A 127 -0.55 12.34 13.88
CA LEU A 127 -1.36 11.62 14.85
C LEU A 127 -1.52 12.44 16.15
N ILE A 128 -2.75 12.80 16.47
CA ILE A 128 -3.09 13.54 17.70
C ILE A 128 -3.24 12.59 18.88
N ARG A 129 -4.10 11.57 18.76
CA ARG A 129 -4.34 10.58 19.83
C ARG A 129 -4.95 9.28 19.30
N ILE A 130 -4.91 8.24 20.13
CA ILE A 130 -5.48 6.92 19.89
C ILE A 130 -6.31 6.54 21.12
N GLU A 131 -7.54 6.10 20.91
CA GLU A 131 -8.45 5.66 21.99
C GLU A 131 -9.01 4.27 21.69
N ASP A 132 -9.06 3.39 22.69
CA ASP A 132 -9.76 2.10 22.56
C ASP A 132 -11.27 2.33 22.61
N VAL A 133 -11.95 2.00 21.52
CA VAL A 133 -13.41 2.09 21.37
C VAL A 133 -14.04 0.73 21.14
N THR A 134 -13.31 -0.36 21.43
CA THR A 134 -13.71 -1.74 21.15
C THR A 134 -15.08 -2.06 21.77
N ASN A 135 -15.28 -1.73 23.05
CA ASN A 135 -16.55 -1.99 23.72
C ASN A 135 -17.71 -1.16 23.14
N GLN A 136 -17.46 0.07 22.72
CA GLN A 136 -18.48 0.93 22.11
C GLN A 136 -18.94 0.37 20.75
N ILE A 137 -17.99 -0.13 19.95
CA ILE A 137 -18.28 -0.77 18.67
C ILE A 137 -18.99 -2.11 18.87
N LEU A 138 -18.47 -2.97 19.73
CA LEU A 138 -19.01 -4.32 19.92
C LEU A 138 -20.37 -4.34 20.63
N ALA A 139 -20.76 -3.28 21.33
CA ALA A 139 -22.11 -3.14 21.88
C ALA A 139 -23.22 -3.13 20.80
N ALA A 140 -22.88 -2.79 19.54
CA ALA A 140 -23.81 -2.86 18.41
C ALA A 140 -23.92 -4.28 17.80
N VAL A 141 -22.98 -5.18 18.14
CA VAL A 141 -22.94 -6.56 17.62
C VAL A 141 -23.75 -7.47 18.53
N LYS A 142 -24.66 -8.26 17.94
CA LYS A 142 -25.51 -9.23 18.65
C LYS A 142 -25.22 -10.65 18.17
N ASP A 143 -25.45 -11.60 19.06
CA ASP A 143 -25.37 -13.02 18.72
C ASP A 143 -26.38 -13.36 17.60
N GLY A 144 -25.96 -14.24 16.69
CA GLY A 144 -26.78 -14.69 15.56
C GLY A 144 -26.79 -13.79 14.33
N MET A 145 -26.16 -12.60 14.36
CA MET A 145 -25.98 -11.79 13.16
C MET A 145 -25.15 -12.53 12.09
N SER A 146 -25.57 -12.43 10.83
CA SER A 146 -24.70 -12.74 9.70
C SER A 146 -23.48 -11.82 9.69
N GLU A 147 -22.39 -12.20 9.01
CA GLU A 147 -21.19 -11.35 8.97
C GLU A 147 -21.45 -10.03 8.21
N ALA A 148 -22.40 -10.03 7.26
CA ALA A 148 -22.86 -8.81 6.59
C ALA A 148 -23.59 -7.86 7.55
N GLU A 149 -24.54 -8.37 8.34
CA GLU A 149 -25.24 -7.59 9.36
C GLU A 149 -24.28 -7.09 10.44
N ARG A 150 -23.35 -7.94 10.89
CA ARG A 150 -22.30 -7.56 11.85
C ARG A 150 -21.43 -6.42 11.30
N THR A 151 -20.99 -6.53 10.05
CA THR A 151 -20.18 -5.51 9.38
C THR A 151 -20.96 -4.19 9.27
N SER A 152 -22.24 -4.26 8.91
CA SER A 152 -23.12 -3.09 8.83
C SER A 152 -23.29 -2.41 10.19
N ALA A 153 -23.58 -3.18 11.24
CA ALA A 153 -23.73 -2.65 12.61
C ALA A 153 -22.43 -1.99 13.11
N ILE A 154 -21.28 -2.61 12.85
CA ILE A 154 -19.97 -2.03 13.16
C ILE A 154 -19.75 -0.73 12.40
N ASN A 155 -20.01 -0.70 11.09
CA ASN A 155 -19.82 0.49 10.27
C ASN A 155 -20.70 1.66 10.73
N GLU A 156 -21.93 1.39 11.15
CA GLU A 156 -22.82 2.41 11.70
C GLU A 156 -22.29 2.96 13.04
N ALA A 157 -21.87 2.07 13.95
CA ALA A 157 -21.24 2.47 15.21
C ALA A 157 -19.96 3.29 14.99
N ARG A 158 -19.12 2.92 14.00
CA ARG A 158 -17.92 3.68 13.60
C ARG A 158 -18.29 5.10 13.19
N LYS A 159 -19.23 5.27 12.25
CA LYS A 159 -19.66 6.59 11.76
C LYS A 159 -20.11 7.49 12.92
N GLY A 160 -20.88 6.96 13.85
CA GLY A 160 -21.34 7.71 15.03
C GLY A 160 -20.17 8.19 15.92
N ILE A 161 -19.21 7.30 16.19
CA ILE A 161 -18.02 7.62 17.00
C ILE A 161 -17.13 8.65 16.29
N GLU A 162 -16.86 8.44 15.00
CA GLU A 162 -16.02 9.33 14.17
C GLU A 162 -16.65 10.73 14.07
N SER A 163 -17.95 10.81 13.77
CA SER A 163 -18.66 12.08 13.65
C SER A 163 -18.63 12.85 14.96
N LYS A 164 -18.91 12.19 16.09
CA LYS A 164 -18.85 12.81 17.42
C LYS A 164 -17.44 13.29 17.78
N ALA A 165 -16.41 12.54 17.39
CA ALA A 165 -15.02 12.88 17.70
C ALA A 165 -14.48 14.03 16.84
N ALA A 166 -15.02 14.24 15.64
CA ALA A 166 -14.65 15.33 14.75
C ALA A 166 -15.52 16.59 14.89
N GLU A 167 -16.67 16.49 15.57
CA GLU A 167 -17.67 17.57 15.70
C GLU A 167 -17.05 18.87 16.22
N GLY A 168 -17.25 19.97 15.48
CA GLY A 168 -16.75 21.30 15.84
C GLY A 168 -15.23 21.49 15.72
N THR A 169 -14.50 20.53 15.13
CA THR A 169 -13.04 20.58 14.97
C THR A 169 -12.62 20.46 13.50
N HIS A 170 -11.36 20.79 13.20
CA HIS A 170 -10.74 20.53 11.89
C HIS A 170 -10.04 19.16 11.82
N TYR A 171 -10.12 18.37 12.89
CA TYR A 171 -9.47 17.07 12.95
C TYR A 171 -10.22 16.03 12.11
N ARG A 172 -9.47 14.99 11.72
CA ARG A 172 -10.00 13.80 11.07
C ARG A 172 -10.06 12.67 12.07
N ALA A 173 -11.24 12.12 12.28
CA ALA A 173 -11.46 10.96 13.12
C ALA A 173 -11.59 9.70 12.25
N THR A 174 -10.97 8.61 12.66
CA THR A 174 -11.08 7.32 11.95
C THR A 174 -11.01 6.17 12.95
N VAL A 175 -11.98 5.26 12.90
CA VAL A 175 -11.98 4.03 13.69
C VAL A 175 -11.44 2.89 12.85
N SER A 176 -10.26 2.40 13.21
CA SER A 176 -9.58 1.29 12.53
C SER A 176 -9.79 -0.03 13.27
N SER A 177 -9.84 -1.13 12.50
CA SER A 177 -9.96 -2.49 13.03
C SER A 177 -8.59 -3.15 13.20
N PHE A 178 -8.43 -3.87 14.30
CA PHE A 178 -7.20 -4.57 14.66
C PHE A 178 -7.52 -6.02 14.99
N TYR A 179 -6.51 -6.89 14.89
CA TYR A 179 -6.63 -8.34 15.16
C TYR A 179 -7.82 -9.00 14.46
N GLY A 180 -7.97 -8.81 13.14
CA GLY A 180 -9.06 -9.41 12.37
C GLY A 180 -10.46 -8.89 12.73
N GLY A 181 -10.57 -7.67 13.27
CA GLY A 181 -11.86 -7.07 13.64
C GLY A 181 -12.36 -7.49 15.03
N ASN A 182 -11.43 -7.89 15.91
CA ASN A 182 -11.69 -8.16 17.32
C ASN A 182 -11.44 -6.92 18.23
N TYR A 183 -10.66 -5.94 17.75
CA TYR A 183 -10.39 -4.68 18.47
C TYR A 183 -10.59 -3.48 17.54
N PHE A 184 -10.98 -2.35 18.13
CA PHE A 184 -11.24 -1.11 17.41
C PHE A 184 -10.65 0.07 18.16
N TYR A 185 -9.82 0.84 17.46
CA TYR A 185 -9.24 2.07 18.01
C TYR A 185 -9.68 3.27 17.18
N LEU A 186 -10.09 4.34 17.86
CA LEU A 186 -10.32 5.66 17.28
C LEU A 186 -8.98 6.38 17.19
N LEU A 187 -8.62 6.82 15.99
CA LEU A 187 -7.43 7.63 15.70
C LEU A 187 -7.87 9.02 15.29
N ILE A 188 -7.29 10.03 15.94
CA ILE A 188 -7.51 11.44 15.61
C ILE A 188 -6.28 11.99 14.92
N TYR A 189 -6.49 12.65 13.79
CA TYR A 189 -5.45 13.16 12.93
C TYR A 189 -5.63 14.63 12.60
N GLU A 190 -4.52 15.30 12.34
CA GLU A 190 -4.47 16.67 11.81
C GLU A 190 -3.71 16.67 10.48
N ARG A 191 -4.35 17.13 9.40
CA ARG A 191 -3.79 17.05 8.05
C ARG A 191 -3.51 18.44 7.50
N PHE A 192 -2.27 18.67 7.10
CA PHE A 192 -1.81 19.89 6.42
C PHE A 192 -1.70 19.63 4.91
N ASN A 193 -2.15 20.59 4.09
CA ASN A 193 -2.22 20.46 2.63
C ASN A 193 -1.30 21.46 1.89
N ASP A 194 -0.53 22.29 2.59
CA ASP A 194 0.57 23.06 2.01
C ASP A 194 1.90 22.41 2.43
N VAL A 195 2.44 21.58 1.56
CA VAL A 195 3.70 20.86 1.76
C VAL A 195 4.59 21.18 0.57
N ARG A 196 5.71 21.85 0.82
CA ARG A 196 6.58 22.36 -0.23
C ARG A 196 7.84 21.52 -0.36
N PHE A 197 8.27 21.29 -1.58
CA PHE A 197 9.48 20.54 -1.90
C PHE A 197 10.69 21.44 -1.70
N VAL A 198 11.60 21.01 -0.83
CA VAL A 198 12.78 21.78 -0.42
C VAL A 198 14.02 21.27 -1.13
N GLY A 199 14.17 19.96 -1.27
CA GLY A 199 15.30 19.42 -2.00
C GLY A 199 15.38 17.91 -2.05
N ALA A 200 16.12 17.40 -3.03
CA ALA A 200 16.46 16.00 -3.17
C ALA A 200 17.82 15.86 -3.84
N PRO A 201 18.61 14.83 -3.48
CA PRO A 201 19.79 14.48 -4.25
C PRO A 201 19.40 14.01 -5.67
N PRO A 202 20.34 13.99 -6.63
CA PRO A 202 20.10 13.36 -7.94
C PRO A 202 19.75 11.88 -7.78
N SER A 203 18.97 11.31 -8.71
CA SER A 203 18.57 9.89 -8.67
C SER A 203 19.77 8.93 -8.66
N SER A 204 20.93 9.35 -9.18
CA SER A 204 22.18 8.58 -9.08
C SER A 204 22.64 8.37 -7.63
N ILE A 205 22.18 9.18 -6.69
CA ILE A 205 22.40 9.02 -5.24
C ILE A 205 21.11 8.51 -4.58
N GLY A 206 19.99 9.21 -4.83
CA GLY A 206 18.68 8.94 -4.22
C GLY A 206 18.09 7.58 -4.56
N LYS A 207 18.53 6.98 -5.67
CA LYS A 207 18.12 5.65 -6.15
C LYS A 207 19.31 4.86 -6.72
N PHE A 208 20.51 5.05 -6.16
CA PHE A 208 21.71 4.30 -6.56
C PHE A 208 21.44 2.78 -6.59
N GLY A 209 21.93 2.11 -7.64
CA GLY A 209 21.69 0.69 -7.91
C GLY A 209 20.31 0.37 -8.50
N PHE A 210 19.39 1.34 -8.54
CA PHE A 210 18.04 1.24 -9.11
C PHE A 210 17.36 -0.09 -8.74
N ASP A 211 16.98 -0.88 -9.74
CA ASP A 211 16.20 -2.10 -9.55
C ASP A 211 17.09 -3.29 -9.14
N THR A 212 18.37 -3.27 -9.52
CA THR A 212 19.36 -4.29 -9.14
C THR A 212 19.56 -4.33 -7.64
N ASP A 213 19.66 -3.17 -7.00
CA ASP A 213 19.90 -3.09 -5.56
C ASP A 213 18.60 -3.03 -4.74
N ASN A 214 17.44 -2.74 -5.35
CA ASN A 214 16.17 -2.67 -4.61
C ASN A 214 15.90 -3.97 -3.82
N TRP A 215 15.38 -3.92 -2.60
CA TRP A 215 15.26 -5.10 -1.70
C TRP A 215 16.56 -5.85 -1.34
N GLU A 216 17.75 -5.34 -1.66
CA GLU A 216 19.03 -5.97 -1.30
C GLU A 216 19.78 -5.23 -0.18
N TRP A 217 20.64 -5.98 0.52
CA TRP A 217 21.74 -5.51 1.37
C TRP A 217 23.01 -6.31 0.98
N PRO A 218 24.23 -5.74 0.98
CA PRO A 218 24.62 -4.36 1.32
C PRO A 218 23.95 -3.29 0.46
N ARG A 219 23.73 -2.09 1.02
CA ARG A 219 23.08 -0.99 0.32
C ARG A 219 23.87 0.31 0.45
N HIS A 220 23.93 1.06 -0.66
CA HIS A 220 24.69 2.31 -0.76
C HIS A 220 23.85 3.47 -1.32
N THR A 221 22.53 3.43 -1.11
CA THR A 221 21.59 4.42 -1.64
C THR A 221 21.37 5.55 -0.62
N GLY A 222 21.58 6.80 -1.04
CA GLY A 222 21.22 7.99 -0.26
C GLY A 222 19.74 8.33 -0.42
N ASP A 223 18.85 7.41 -0.03
CA ASP A 223 17.40 7.48 -0.29
C ASP A 223 16.69 8.48 0.64
N PHE A 224 16.86 9.77 0.38
CA PHE A 224 16.18 10.84 1.11
C PHE A 224 15.70 11.98 0.21
N SER A 225 14.66 12.67 0.66
CA SER A 225 14.19 13.94 0.12
C SER A 225 13.67 14.82 1.27
N VAL A 226 13.61 16.12 1.01
CA VAL A 226 13.33 17.15 2.00
C VAL A 226 12.13 17.96 1.58
N PHE A 227 11.20 18.12 2.51
CA PHE A 227 10.01 18.93 2.35
C PHE A 227 9.86 19.89 3.54
N ARG A 228 8.93 20.82 3.45
CA ARG A 228 8.50 21.65 4.58
C ARG A 228 6.98 21.71 4.65
N VAL A 229 6.46 21.52 5.85
CA VAL A 229 5.04 21.71 6.14
C VAL A 229 4.76 23.18 6.45
N TYR A 230 3.74 23.74 5.80
CA TYR A 230 3.25 25.09 6.02
C TYR A 230 1.86 25.06 6.67
N SER A 231 1.55 26.11 7.41
CA SER A 231 0.25 26.36 8.02
C SER A 231 -0.28 27.74 7.63
N GLY A 232 -1.57 27.97 7.86
CA GLY A 232 -2.11 29.32 7.85
C GLY A 232 -1.43 30.21 8.90
N PRO A 233 -1.58 31.54 8.82
CA PRO A 233 -1.03 32.47 9.81
C PRO A 233 -1.51 32.23 11.25
N ASP A 234 -2.65 31.57 11.42
CA ASP A 234 -3.21 31.14 12.71
C ASP A 234 -2.60 29.83 13.25
N GLY A 235 -1.66 29.22 12.51
CA GLY A 235 -1.00 27.96 12.85
C GLY A 235 -1.80 26.71 12.48
N LYS A 236 -2.98 26.84 11.86
CA LYS A 236 -3.84 25.70 11.50
C LYS A 236 -3.58 25.22 10.07
N PRO A 237 -4.03 23.99 9.72
CA PRO A 237 -4.01 23.54 8.34
C PRO A 237 -4.71 24.50 7.38
N ALA A 238 -4.04 24.81 6.27
CA ALA A 238 -4.56 25.62 5.19
C ALA A 238 -4.20 24.99 3.84
N SER A 239 -4.95 25.33 2.81
CA SER A 239 -4.50 25.15 1.42
C SER A 239 -3.33 26.07 1.12
N TYR A 240 -2.61 25.82 0.03
CA TYR A 240 -1.51 26.68 -0.40
C TYR A 240 -1.92 28.15 -0.48
N SER A 241 -1.09 29.01 0.10
CA SER A 241 -1.13 30.46 -0.02
C SER A 241 0.29 31.01 0.09
N ALA A 242 0.59 32.10 -0.63
CA ALA A 242 1.85 32.83 -0.47
C ALA A 242 2.04 33.37 0.97
N ASP A 243 0.94 33.62 1.68
CA ASP A 243 0.95 34.14 3.06
C ASP A 243 1.09 33.06 4.13
N ASN A 244 1.07 31.78 3.74
CA ASN A 244 1.26 30.68 4.68
C ASN A 244 2.69 30.73 5.27
N ILE A 245 2.80 30.31 6.52
CA ILE A 245 4.05 30.32 7.28
C ILE A 245 4.55 28.89 7.55
N PRO A 246 5.86 28.67 7.72
CA PRO A 246 6.39 27.39 8.18
C PRO A 246 5.69 26.91 9.46
N LEU A 247 5.25 25.66 9.47
CA LEU A 247 4.62 25.04 10.63
C LEU A 247 5.58 25.08 11.83
N LYS A 248 5.08 25.50 12.99
CA LYS A 248 5.75 25.31 14.29
C LYS A 248 5.24 24.01 14.90
N PRO A 249 5.99 22.90 14.83
CA PRO A 249 5.50 21.61 15.30
C PRO A 249 5.52 21.53 16.83
N LYS A 250 4.73 20.62 17.40
CA LYS A 250 4.74 20.35 18.86
C LYS A 250 6.05 19.69 19.31
N HIS A 251 6.67 18.90 18.43
CA HIS A 251 7.93 18.20 18.66
C HIS A 251 8.70 18.08 17.34
N TRP A 252 10.03 17.98 17.41
CA TRP A 252 10.88 17.67 16.27
C TRP A 252 12.08 16.85 16.73
N LEU A 253 12.58 15.98 15.86
CA LEU A 253 13.67 15.06 16.19
C LEU A 253 15.02 15.77 16.08
N PRO A 254 15.85 15.81 17.14
CA PRO A 254 17.24 16.20 17.01
C PRO A 254 18.01 15.16 16.22
N VAL A 255 18.86 15.61 15.30
CA VAL A 255 19.69 14.71 14.47
C VAL A 255 21.02 14.45 15.17
N SER A 256 21.31 13.19 15.48
CA SER A 256 22.60 12.77 16.03
C SER A 256 23.67 12.76 14.95
N LEU A 257 24.88 13.21 15.29
CA LEU A 257 26.09 13.08 14.47
C LEU A 257 27.06 12.04 15.04
N LYS A 258 26.63 11.26 16.03
CA LYS A 258 27.44 10.18 16.60
C LYS A 258 27.43 8.98 15.67
N ASP A 259 28.55 8.27 15.63
CA ASP A 259 28.65 6.99 14.94
C ASP A 259 27.71 5.96 15.57
N LEU A 260 27.16 5.09 14.72
CA LEU A 260 26.36 3.94 15.11
C LEU A 260 27.27 2.70 15.19
N ASN A 261 27.07 1.88 16.21
CA ASN A 261 27.83 0.66 16.46
C ASN A 261 26.92 -0.57 16.49
N GLU A 262 27.50 -1.74 16.26
CA GLU A 262 26.82 -3.01 16.53
C GLU A 262 26.30 -3.07 17.97
N GLY A 263 25.06 -3.54 18.13
CA GLY A 263 24.37 -3.64 19.41
C GLY A 263 23.70 -2.34 19.88
N ASP A 264 23.87 -1.21 19.17
CA ASP A 264 23.15 0.01 19.52
C ASP A 264 21.63 -0.19 19.39
N PHE A 265 20.88 0.30 20.38
CA PHE A 265 19.42 0.27 20.36
C PHE A 265 18.87 1.10 19.20
N ALA A 266 17.96 0.52 18.43
CA ALA A 266 17.22 1.19 17.38
C ALA A 266 15.71 1.02 17.59
N MET A 267 14.95 2.09 17.35
CA MET A 267 13.49 2.01 17.22
C MET A 267 13.02 2.80 16.01
N ILE A 268 11.95 2.33 15.39
CA ILE A 268 11.32 2.95 14.24
C ILE A 268 9.85 3.15 14.57
N LEU A 269 9.39 4.39 14.38
CA LEU A 269 7.97 4.71 14.36
C LEU A 269 7.56 5.03 12.92
N GLY A 270 6.40 4.54 12.51
CA GLY A 270 5.89 4.82 11.17
C GLY A 270 4.54 4.20 10.91
N TYR A 271 4.11 4.25 9.66
CA TYR A 271 2.78 3.83 9.23
C TYR A 271 2.88 2.62 8.29
N PRO A 272 3.19 1.42 8.81
CA PRO A 272 3.28 0.23 7.97
C PRO A 272 1.93 -0.02 7.29
N GLY A 273 1.96 -0.22 5.98
CA GLY A 273 0.76 -0.32 5.17
C GLY A 273 -0.09 -1.53 5.54
N ARG A 274 0.37 -2.73 5.18
CA ARG A 274 -0.37 -3.98 5.41
C ARG A 274 0.58 -5.14 5.72
N THR A 275 0.15 -6.01 6.63
CA THR A 275 0.77 -7.33 6.85
C THR A 275 -0.33 -8.39 6.92
N GLN A 276 0.06 -9.66 6.81
CA GLN A 276 -0.82 -10.82 6.95
C GLN A 276 -0.14 -11.88 7.84
N ARG A 277 0.28 -11.46 9.04
CA ARG A 277 0.99 -12.29 10.03
C ARG A 277 0.18 -13.50 10.45
N TYR A 278 -1.14 -13.35 10.49
CA TYR A 278 -2.08 -14.40 10.86
C TYR A 278 -2.64 -15.20 9.68
N ALA A 279 -2.12 -15.01 8.46
CA ALA A 279 -2.53 -15.82 7.32
C ALA A 279 -2.33 -17.32 7.59
N THR A 280 -3.31 -18.10 7.12
CA THR A 280 -3.30 -19.57 7.09
C THR A 280 -2.46 -20.10 5.93
N SER A 281 -2.18 -21.40 5.95
CA SER A 281 -1.47 -22.13 4.91
C SER A 281 -2.22 -22.08 3.57
N PHE A 282 -3.56 -22.01 3.59
CA PHE A 282 -4.41 -21.84 2.41
C PHE A 282 -4.19 -20.48 1.74
N GLU A 283 -4.08 -19.42 2.53
CA GLU A 283 -3.83 -18.06 2.03
C GLU A 283 -2.39 -17.91 1.53
N VAL A 284 -1.43 -18.52 2.22
CA VAL A 284 -0.04 -18.62 1.73
C VAL A 284 0.02 -19.36 0.38
N ASP A 285 -0.81 -20.39 0.19
CA ASP A 285 -0.88 -21.13 -1.07
C ASP A 285 -1.39 -20.27 -2.24
N GLU A 286 -2.42 -19.42 -2.01
CA GLU A 286 -2.89 -18.45 -3.00
C GLU A 286 -1.78 -17.45 -3.37
N LEU A 287 -1.01 -16.95 -2.40
CA LEU A 287 0.12 -16.06 -2.67
C LEU A 287 1.17 -16.72 -3.56
N LEU A 288 1.53 -17.97 -3.25
CA LEU A 288 2.56 -18.74 -3.97
C LEU A 288 2.14 -19.17 -5.38
N LYS A 289 0.85 -19.47 -5.57
CA LYS A 289 0.34 -20.05 -6.82
C LYS A 289 -0.33 -19.04 -7.75
N ILE A 290 -0.87 -17.96 -7.22
CA ILE A 290 -1.67 -16.99 -7.99
C ILE A 290 -1.02 -15.61 -7.90
N THR A 291 -1.02 -14.98 -6.72
CA THR A 291 -0.69 -13.55 -6.61
C THR A 291 0.73 -13.22 -7.07
N HIS A 292 1.75 -13.89 -6.52
CA HIS A 292 3.13 -13.58 -6.86
C HIS A 292 3.51 -14.02 -8.29
N PRO A 293 3.21 -15.26 -8.74
CA PRO A 293 3.53 -15.67 -10.11
C PRO A 293 2.91 -14.78 -11.18
N ASN A 294 1.63 -14.43 -11.04
CA ASN A 294 0.93 -13.58 -12.01
C ASN A 294 1.57 -12.20 -12.07
N ARG A 295 1.81 -11.57 -10.90
CA ARG A 295 2.44 -10.24 -10.85
C ARG A 295 3.84 -10.26 -11.47
N ILE A 296 4.64 -11.29 -11.19
CA ILE A 296 6.00 -11.45 -11.74
C ILE A 296 5.95 -11.53 -13.26
N LYS A 297 5.08 -12.40 -13.81
CA LYS A 297 4.95 -12.63 -15.25
C LYS A 297 4.45 -11.37 -15.97
N ILE A 298 3.31 -10.83 -15.54
CA ILE A 298 2.61 -9.75 -16.23
C ILE A 298 3.44 -8.46 -16.18
N ARG A 299 3.93 -8.09 -15.00
CA ARG A 299 4.73 -6.86 -14.86
C ARG A 299 6.09 -6.96 -15.53
N GLY A 300 6.73 -8.13 -15.55
CA GLY A 300 7.99 -8.34 -16.25
C GLY A 300 7.87 -8.01 -17.74
N ILE A 301 6.85 -8.57 -18.41
CA ILE A 301 6.57 -8.31 -19.83
C ILE A 301 6.31 -6.82 -20.09
N ARG A 302 5.48 -6.17 -19.25
CA ARG A 302 5.20 -4.74 -19.41
C ARG A 302 6.45 -3.88 -19.19
N GLN A 303 7.25 -4.19 -18.17
CA GLN A 303 8.46 -3.44 -17.84
C GLN A 303 9.50 -3.49 -18.96
N GLU A 304 9.66 -4.62 -19.65
CA GLU A 304 10.57 -4.71 -20.80
C GLU A 304 10.19 -3.70 -21.90
N ILE A 305 8.89 -3.56 -22.19
CA ILE A 305 8.36 -2.61 -23.17
C ILE A 305 8.61 -1.16 -22.71
N LEU A 306 8.25 -0.86 -21.46
CA LEU A 306 8.42 0.50 -20.92
C LEU A 306 9.89 0.91 -20.89
N MET A 307 10.78 0.04 -20.41
CA MET A 307 12.21 0.34 -20.28
C MET A 307 12.85 0.59 -21.64
N ALA A 308 12.48 -0.17 -22.68
CA ALA A 308 12.99 0.05 -24.03
C ALA A 308 12.67 1.46 -24.55
N ASP A 309 11.43 1.94 -24.34
CA ASP A 309 11.02 3.27 -24.77
C ASP A 309 11.62 4.38 -23.89
N MET A 310 11.71 4.16 -22.57
CA MET A 310 12.36 5.10 -21.63
C MET A 310 13.84 5.29 -21.95
N GLN A 311 14.56 4.24 -22.35
CA GLN A 311 15.98 4.34 -22.74
C GLN A 311 16.17 5.05 -24.09
N ALA A 312 15.16 5.02 -24.95
CA ALA A 312 15.23 5.60 -26.28
C ALA A 312 14.91 7.10 -26.31
N ASP A 313 14.15 7.62 -25.33
CA ASP A 313 13.65 9.01 -25.33
C ASP A 313 13.61 9.60 -23.91
N GLU A 314 14.28 10.75 -23.71
CA GLU A 314 14.39 11.43 -22.41
C GLU A 314 13.04 11.95 -21.89
N LYS A 315 12.15 12.40 -22.78
CA LYS A 315 10.80 12.81 -22.39
C LYS A 315 10.01 11.60 -21.91
N VAL A 316 10.07 10.47 -22.62
CA VAL A 316 9.41 9.23 -22.20
C VAL A 316 9.98 8.74 -20.87
N ASN A 317 11.30 8.83 -20.67
CA ASN A 317 11.93 8.52 -19.39
C ASN A 317 11.31 9.33 -18.25
N ILE A 318 11.19 10.66 -18.38
CA ILE A 318 10.58 11.53 -17.37
C ILE A 318 9.10 11.18 -17.16
N GLN A 319 8.34 11.00 -18.25
CA GLN A 319 6.92 10.65 -18.20
C GLN A 319 6.65 9.31 -17.48
N TYR A 320 7.51 8.32 -17.67
CA TYR A 320 7.31 6.96 -17.16
C TYR A 320 8.12 6.63 -15.91
N ALA A 321 9.06 7.47 -15.47
CA ALA A 321 9.94 7.20 -14.33
C ALA A 321 9.18 6.76 -13.07
N SER A 322 8.16 7.52 -12.67
CA SER A 322 7.35 7.22 -11.48
C SER A 322 6.54 5.93 -11.64
N LYS A 323 5.87 5.77 -12.79
CA LYS A 323 5.06 4.58 -13.12
C LYS A 323 5.90 3.29 -13.17
N TYR A 324 7.06 3.36 -13.81
CA TYR A 324 8.00 2.25 -13.89
C TYR A 324 8.53 1.87 -12.50
N SER A 325 8.96 2.86 -11.72
CA SER A 325 9.48 2.65 -10.35
C SER A 325 8.44 1.96 -9.45
N GLY A 326 7.18 2.43 -9.47
CA GLY A 326 6.10 1.80 -8.72
C GLY A 326 5.79 0.37 -9.15
N SER A 327 5.83 0.10 -10.47
CA SER A 327 5.67 -1.25 -11.03
C SER A 327 6.80 -2.19 -10.59
N SER A 328 8.05 -1.75 -10.77
CA SER A 328 9.27 -2.50 -10.47
C SER A 328 9.41 -2.84 -8.99
N ASN A 329 9.06 -1.90 -8.10
CA ASN A 329 9.12 -2.13 -6.66
C ASN A 329 8.30 -3.35 -6.22
N TYR A 330 7.04 -3.44 -6.65
CA TYR A 330 6.15 -4.56 -6.30
C TYR A 330 6.42 -5.83 -7.13
N TRP A 331 7.01 -5.69 -8.32
CA TRP A 331 7.49 -6.82 -9.10
C TRP A 331 8.64 -7.54 -8.37
N LYS A 332 9.68 -6.80 -7.96
CA LYS A 332 10.80 -7.36 -7.20
C LYS A 332 10.39 -7.83 -5.80
N TYR A 333 9.48 -7.10 -5.14
CA TYR A 333 8.82 -7.57 -3.92
C TYR A 333 8.22 -8.96 -4.12
N SER A 334 7.42 -9.19 -5.17
CA SER A 334 6.81 -10.50 -5.42
C SER A 334 7.85 -11.60 -5.64
N ILE A 335 8.96 -11.31 -6.32
CA ILE A 335 10.07 -12.27 -6.52
C ILE A 335 10.65 -12.67 -5.15
N GLY A 336 11.05 -11.68 -4.35
CA GLY A 336 11.65 -11.90 -3.04
C GLY A 336 10.71 -12.58 -2.05
N GLN A 337 9.45 -12.16 -2.02
CA GLN A 337 8.45 -12.69 -1.08
C GLN A 337 8.13 -14.16 -1.42
N LYS A 338 7.91 -14.49 -2.70
CA LYS A 338 7.73 -15.88 -3.15
C LYS A 338 8.93 -16.75 -2.76
N ALA A 339 10.14 -16.34 -3.11
CA ALA A 339 11.36 -17.08 -2.80
C ALA A 339 11.57 -17.23 -1.28
N GLY A 340 11.25 -16.19 -0.50
CA GLY A 340 11.32 -16.21 0.95
C GLY A 340 10.32 -17.17 1.60
N LEU A 341 9.06 -17.16 1.16
CA LEU A 341 8.03 -18.09 1.65
C LEU A 341 8.42 -19.55 1.41
N GLU A 342 8.96 -19.85 0.22
CA GLU A 342 9.44 -21.19 -0.15
C GLU A 342 10.67 -21.58 0.67
N ARG A 343 11.71 -20.77 0.67
CA ARG A 343 12.98 -21.04 1.38
C ARG A 343 12.79 -21.22 2.88
N LEU A 344 11.92 -20.43 3.51
CA LEU A 344 11.64 -20.49 4.95
C LEU A 344 10.57 -21.51 5.33
N ASN A 345 10.04 -22.25 4.35
CA ASN A 345 8.98 -23.24 4.48
C ASN A 345 7.77 -22.70 5.28
N VAL A 346 7.34 -21.48 4.95
CA VAL A 346 6.32 -20.75 5.72
C VAL A 346 4.99 -21.48 5.72
N LYS A 347 4.62 -22.10 4.59
CA LYS A 347 3.38 -22.89 4.49
C LYS A 347 3.34 -24.02 5.52
N ALA A 348 4.41 -24.81 5.65
CA ALA A 348 4.47 -25.89 6.64
C ALA A 348 4.36 -25.36 8.08
N LYS A 349 5.05 -24.25 8.39
CA LYS A 349 4.93 -23.60 9.71
C LYS A 349 3.51 -23.16 10.01
N LYS A 350 2.75 -22.68 9.00
CA LYS A 350 1.32 -22.36 9.18
C LYS A 350 0.49 -23.62 9.43
N GLN A 351 0.75 -24.70 8.71
CA GLN A 351 0.09 -26.00 8.94
C GLN A 351 0.34 -26.54 10.35
N ASP A 352 1.54 -26.35 10.90
CA ASP A 352 1.82 -26.74 12.28
C ASP A 352 1.00 -25.95 13.30
N ILE A 353 0.82 -24.64 13.08
CA ILE A 353 -0.04 -23.80 13.93
C ILE A 353 -1.51 -24.21 13.80
N GLU A 354 -1.96 -24.53 12.59
CA GLU A 354 -3.32 -25.03 12.31
C GLU A 354 -3.59 -26.36 13.03
N ASN A 355 -2.60 -27.27 13.05
CA ASN A 355 -2.69 -28.54 13.78
C ASN A 355 -2.77 -28.33 15.31
N GLN A 356 -1.98 -27.38 15.83
CA GLN A 356 -2.04 -26.98 17.25
C GLN A 356 -3.41 -26.40 17.60
N PHE A 357 -3.93 -25.50 16.77
CA PHE A 357 -5.27 -24.94 16.90
C PHE A 357 -6.34 -26.04 16.91
N ASN A 358 -6.32 -26.97 15.95
CA ASN A 358 -7.32 -28.04 15.87
C ASN A 358 -7.31 -28.92 17.13
N SER A 359 -6.13 -29.21 17.66
CA SER A 359 -5.97 -29.95 18.92
C SER A 359 -6.50 -29.16 20.11
N TRP A 360 -6.16 -27.87 20.21
CA TRP A 360 -6.58 -26.98 21.29
C TRP A 360 -8.09 -26.75 21.32
N VAL A 361 -8.71 -26.57 20.14
CA VAL A 361 -10.17 -26.42 19.98
C VAL A 361 -10.88 -27.71 20.34
N SER A 362 -10.39 -28.86 19.90
CA SER A 362 -11.03 -30.17 20.16
C SER A 362 -10.97 -30.60 21.62
N ALA A 363 -10.05 -30.04 22.40
CA ALA A 363 -9.90 -30.34 23.82
C ALA A 363 -10.99 -29.73 24.73
N SER A 364 -11.87 -28.86 24.20
CA SER A 364 -12.98 -28.26 24.98
C SER A 364 -14.24 -28.13 24.12
N PRO A 365 -15.40 -28.61 24.60
CA PRO A 365 -16.69 -28.40 23.92
C PRO A 365 -16.99 -26.92 23.68
N ASP A 366 -16.66 -26.04 24.63
CA ASP A 366 -16.91 -24.60 24.54
C ASP A 366 -16.04 -23.96 23.46
N ARG A 367 -14.74 -24.32 23.40
CA ARG A 367 -13.84 -23.85 22.33
C ARG A 367 -14.28 -24.36 20.97
N LYS A 368 -14.74 -25.61 20.90
CA LYS A 368 -15.28 -26.19 19.67
C LYS A 368 -16.53 -25.46 19.20
N ALA A 369 -17.42 -25.08 20.11
CA ALA A 369 -18.60 -24.27 19.79
C ALA A 369 -18.23 -22.87 19.27
N LEU A 370 -17.20 -22.23 19.83
CA LEU A 370 -16.78 -20.88 19.47
C LEU A 370 -15.90 -20.80 18.21
N TYR A 371 -14.93 -21.70 18.05
CA TYR A 371 -13.87 -21.60 17.04
C TYR A 371 -13.84 -22.74 16.03
N GLY A 372 -14.60 -23.82 16.25
CA GLY A 372 -14.50 -25.05 15.47
C GLY A 372 -14.72 -24.91 13.97
N GLU A 373 -15.44 -23.86 13.53
CA GLU A 373 -15.67 -23.58 12.12
C GLU A 373 -14.57 -22.74 11.44
N ALA A 374 -13.67 -22.09 12.21
CA ALA A 374 -12.80 -21.02 11.70
C ALA A 374 -11.95 -21.44 10.50
N LEU A 375 -11.16 -22.51 10.63
CA LEU A 375 -10.29 -22.99 9.55
C LEU A 375 -11.08 -23.56 8.37
N ASN A 376 -12.23 -24.20 8.62
CA ASN A 376 -13.04 -24.78 7.56
C ASN A 376 -13.73 -23.70 6.71
N LEU A 377 -14.15 -22.58 7.31
CA LEU A 377 -14.65 -21.43 6.57
C LEU A 377 -13.54 -20.84 5.68
N ILE A 378 -12.34 -20.63 6.23
CA ILE A 378 -11.20 -20.12 5.47
C ILE A 378 -10.85 -21.05 4.32
N SER A 379 -10.63 -22.34 4.59
CA SER A 379 -10.17 -23.30 3.57
C SER A 379 -11.16 -23.43 2.42
N LYS A 380 -12.46 -23.56 2.72
CA LYS A 380 -13.51 -23.68 1.69
C LYS A 380 -13.61 -22.41 0.84
N SER A 381 -13.59 -21.23 1.46
CA SER A 381 -13.63 -19.97 0.72
C SER A 381 -12.41 -19.80 -0.18
N MET A 382 -11.21 -20.16 0.31
CA MET A 382 -9.97 -20.07 -0.48
C MET A 382 -9.96 -21.04 -1.67
N GLU A 383 -10.42 -22.28 -1.48
CA GLU A 383 -10.51 -23.27 -2.56
C GLU A 383 -11.54 -22.87 -3.61
N ALA A 384 -12.75 -22.49 -3.19
CA ALA A 384 -13.85 -22.17 -4.09
C ALA A 384 -13.59 -20.89 -4.92
N ARG A 385 -12.85 -19.92 -4.37
CA ARG A 385 -12.59 -18.64 -5.03
C ARG A 385 -11.37 -18.64 -5.95
N ALA A 386 -10.52 -19.66 -5.92
CA ALA A 386 -9.16 -19.60 -6.48
C ALA A 386 -9.12 -19.21 -7.96
N GLU A 387 -10.01 -19.77 -8.78
CA GLU A 387 -10.07 -19.49 -10.22
C GLU A 387 -10.49 -18.04 -10.50
N TYR A 388 -11.46 -17.52 -9.75
CA TYR A 388 -11.93 -16.14 -9.84
C TYR A 388 -10.87 -15.15 -9.32
N ALA A 389 -10.15 -15.50 -8.26
CA ALA A 389 -9.04 -14.70 -7.75
C ALA A 389 -7.90 -14.61 -8.78
N ASN A 390 -7.63 -15.69 -9.51
CA ASN A 390 -6.70 -15.68 -10.64
C ASN A 390 -7.18 -14.75 -11.77
N ALA A 391 -8.43 -14.89 -12.20
CA ALA A 391 -9.01 -14.01 -13.23
C ALA A 391 -8.97 -12.53 -12.81
N GLN A 392 -9.33 -12.22 -11.56
CA GLN A 392 -9.28 -10.87 -11.00
C GLN A 392 -7.86 -10.29 -11.00
N GLN A 393 -6.84 -11.11 -10.70
CA GLN A 393 -5.44 -10.68 -10.73
C GLN A 393 -4.99 -10.33 -12.15
N TYR A 394 -5.37 -11.13 -13.16
CA TYR A 394 -5.08 -10.84 -14.56
C TYR A 394 -5.86 -9.63 -15.08
N LEU A 395 -7.16 -9.49 -14.75
CA LEU A 395 -7.97 -8.33 -15.11
C LEU A 395 -7.33 -7.04 -14.59
N SER A 396 -6.86 -7.06 -13.34
CA SER A 396 -6.20 -5.91 -12.73
C SER A 396 -4.83 -5.61 -13.32
N GLU A 397 -3.95 -6.59 -13.49
CA GLU A 397 -2.57 -6.35 -13.95
C GLU A 397 -2.50 -6.12 -15.47
N CYS A 398 -3.29 -6.81 -16.29
CA CYS A 398 -3.27 -6.65 -17.75
C CYS A 398 -4.07 -5.44 -18.24
N PHE A 399 -5.25 -5.17 -17.68
CA PHE A 399 -6.09 -4.06 -18.16
C PHE A 399 -5.89 -2.81 -17.31
N LEU A 400 -6.31 -2.81 -16.04
CA LEU A 400 -6.33 -1.61 -15.19
C LEU A 400 -4.94 -0.99 -14.97
N ASN A 401 -3.92 -1.82 -14.77
CA ASN A 401 -2.54 -1.34 -14.57
C ASN A 401 -1.68 -1.45 -15.84
N GLY A 402 -2.20 -2.11 -16.87
CA GLY A 402 -1.43 -2.51 -18.04
C GLY A 402 -1.70 -1.69 -19.30
N CYS A 403 -2.88 -1.06 -19.39
CA CYS A 403 -3.35 -0.30 -20.54
C CYS A 403 -3.87 1.07 -20.09
N GLU A 404 -3.03 2.10 -20.15
CA GLU A 404 -3.31 3.42 -19.56
C GLU A 404 -4.45 4.15 -20.28
N ILE A 405 -4.58 4.01 -21.59
CA ILE A 405 -5.66 4.66 -22.36
C ILE A 405 -7.06 4.27 -21.88
N LEU A 406 -7.20 3.09 -21.24
CA LEU A 406 -8.49 2.63 -20.72
C LEU A 406 -8.96 3.44 -19.50
N ASP A 407 -8.05 4.07 -18.75
CA ASP A 407 -8.41 4.92 -17.61
C ASP A 407 -9.24 6.14 -18.02
N LEU A 408 -9.06 6.61 -19.27
CA LEU A 408 -9.83 7.70 -19.85
C LEU A 408 -11.31 7.33 -20.08
N ASP A 409 -11.70 6.05 -19.94
CA ASP A 409 -13.12 5.69 -19.92
C ASP A 409 -13.89 6.34 -18.76
N ALA A 410 -13.23 6.66 -17.65
CA ALA A 410 -13.87 7.40 -16.56
C ALA A 410 -14.42 8.76 -17.05
N VAL A 411 -13.72 9.41 -17.99
CA VAL A 411 -14.18 10.63 -18.67
C VAL A 411 -15.37 10.30 -19.58
N ALA A 412 -15.26 9.25 -20.39
CA ALA A 412 -16.31 8.82 -21.31
C ALA A 412 -17.62 8.52 -20.58
N SER A 413 -17.57 7.65 -19.58
CA SER A 413 -18.72 7.14 -18.83
C SER A 413 -19.46 8.24 -18.06
N ALA A 414 -18.74 9.17 -17.43
CA ALA A 414 -19.35 10.33 -16.79
C ALA A 414 -20.04 11.25 -17.82
N MET A 415 -19.39 11.51 -18.96
CA MET A 415 -19.93 12.43 -19.96
C MET A 415 -21.08 11.82 -20.76
N ILE A 416 -21.06 10.51 -21.05
CA ILE A 416 -22.19 9.77 -21.62
C ILE A 416 -23.42 9.90 -20.73
N SER A 417 -23.25 9.74 -19.41
CA SER A 417 -24.35 9.83 -18.45
C SER A 417 -25.01 11.23 -18.47
N ALA A 418 -24.20 12.29 -18.44
CA ALA A 418 -24.69 13.67 -18.51
C ALA A 418 -25.35 14.01 -19.87
N LEU A 419 -24.74 13.55 -20.98
CA LEU A 419 -25.28 13.76 -22.33
C LEU A 419 -26.61 13.02 -22.55
N LYS A 420 -26.78 11.83 -21.99
CA LYS A 420 -28.06 11.09 -22.00
C LYS A 420 -29.15 11.82 -21.21
N ALA A 421 -28.79 12.44 -20.10
CA ALA A 421 -29.70 13.23 -19.28
C ALA A 421 -30.10 14.56 -19.95
N GLY A 422 -29.35 15.01 -20.97
CA GLY A 422 -29.56 16.32 -21.61
C GLY A 422 -29.17 17.50 -20.70
N ASP A 423 -28.36 17.25 -19.66
CA ASP A 423 -27.96 18.26 -18.69
C ASP A 423 -26.68 18.98 -19.14
N ASN A 424 -26.86 20.09 -19.87
CA ASN A 424 -25.76 20.90 -20.38
C ASN A 424 -24.90 21.55 -19.27
N ASN A 425 -25.47 21.80 -18.08
CA ASN A 425 -24.72 22.35 -16.96
C ASN A 425 -23.80 21.27 -16.39
N GLN A 426 -24.31 20.05 -16.20
CA GLN A 426 -23.49 18.92 -15.78
C GLN A 426 -22.37 18.60 -16.77
N VAL A 427 -22.63 18.69 -18.08
CA VAL A 427 -21.58 18.54 -19.11
C VAL A 427 -20.49 19.61 -18.98
N ALA A 428 -20.86 20.87 -18.78
CA ALA A 428 -19.91 21.96 -18.59
C ALA A 428 -19.08 21.80 -17.30
N ASP A 429 -19.73 21.41 -16.20
CA ASP A 429 -19.08 21.16 -14.91
C ASP A 429 -18.12 19.97 -14.99
N LEU A 430 -18.53 18.87 -15.62
CA LEU A 430 -17.68 17.70 -15.83
C LEU A 430 -16.46 18.06 -16.67
N LYS A 431 -16.63 18.83 -17.74
CA LYS A 431 -15.51 19.33 -18.55
C LYS A 431 -14.51 20.08 -17.67
N ASN A 432 -14.96 21.07 -16.91
CA ASN A 432 -14.08 21.87 -16.06
C ASN A 432 -13.37 21.03 -14.99
N ARG A 433 -14.08 20.10 -14.34
CA ARG A 433 -13.52 19.21 -13.32
C ARG A 433 -12.52 18.20 -13.86
N MET A 434 -12.70 17.75 -15.11
CA MET A 434 -11.86 16.74 -15.72
C MET A 434 -10.65 17.33 -16.44
N MET A 435 -10.64 18.65 -16.71
CA MET A 435 -9.51 19.31 -17.38
C MET A 435 -8.18 19.07 -16.66
N GLU A 436 -8.15 19.21 -15.35
CA GLU A 436 -6.94 18.98 -14.56
C GLU A 436 -6.48 17.52 -14.64
N TYR A 437 -7.41 16.57 -14.54
CA TYR A 437 -7.13 15.15 -14.72
C TYR A 437 -6.60 14.83 -16.12
N ILE A 438 -7.23 15.38 -17.17
CA ILE A 438 -6.83 15.17 -18.58
C ILE A 438 -5.42 15.70 -18.81
N THR A 439 -5.15 16.94 -18.41
CA THR A 439 -3.82 17.54 -18.58
C THR A 439 -2.77 16.79 -17.77
N SER A 440 -3.08 16.38 -16.53
CA SER A 440 -2.17 15.55 -15.73
C SER A 440 -1.92 14.18 -16.35
N PHE A 441 -2.95 13.53 -16.90
CA PHE A 441 -2.81 12.24 -17.58
C PHE A 441 -1.90 12.36 -18.80
N TYR A 442 -2.19 13.31 -19.70
CA TYR A 442 -1.42 13.47 -20.94
C TYR A 442 0.00 14.00 -20.73
N LYS A 443 0.26 14.74 -19.63
CA LYS A 443 1.62 15.15 -19.23
C LYS A 443 2.54 13.93 -19.13
N ASP A 444 2.07 12.83 -18.56
CA ASP A 444 2.86 11.62 -18.27
C ASP A 444 2.54 10.43 -19.21
N TYR A 445 1.74 10.64 -20.25
CA TYR A 445 1.30 9.57 -21.16
C TYR A 445 2.06 9.59 -22.50
N ASN A 446 2.44 8.41 -22.97
CA ASN A 446 3.03 8.20 -24.29
C ASN A 446 2.22 7.15 -25.05
N ALA A 447 1.44 7.59 -26.05
CA ALA A 447 0.54 6.71 -26.79
C ALA A 447 1.24 5.57 -27.54
N PRO A 448 2.40 5.77 -28.21
CA PRO A 448 3.18 4.67 -28.78
C PRO A 448 3.56 3.58 -27.76
N THR A 449 4.04 3.96 -26.58
CA THR A 449 4.39 3.05 -25.49
C THR A 449 3.17 2.28 -24.99
N ASP A 450 2.07 2.98 -24.69
CA ASP A 450 0.85 2.32 -24.20
C ASP A 450 0.22 1.40 -25.25
N ARG A 451 0.28 1.75 -26.54
CA ARG A 451 -0.17 0.89 -27.63
C ARG A 451 0.59 -0.43 -27.66
N ASN A 452 1.91 -0.40 -27.47
CA ASN A 452 2.74 -1.60 -27.43
C ASN A 452 2.46 -2.44 -26.17
N ALA A 453 2.33 -1.78 -25.01
CA ALA A 453 1.95 -2.42 -23.76
C ALA A 453 0.57 -3.11 -23.88
N MET A 454 -0.44 -2.40 -24.37
CA MET A 454 -1.79 -2.91 -24.59
C MET A 454 -1.80 -4.15 -25.50
N LYS A 455 -1.06 -4.14 -26.62
CA LYS A 455 -0.91 -5.34 -27.46
C LYS A 455 -0.42 -6.56 -26.69
N ALA A 456 0.62 -6.37 -25.87
CA ALA A 456 1.19 -7.45 -25.07
C ALA A 456 0.21 -7.93 -23.98
N MET A 457 -0.43 -7.00 -23.27
CA MET A 457 -1.35 -7.34 -22.18
C MET A 457 -2.60 -8.06 -22.68
N LEU A 458 -3.17 -7.64 -23.81
CA LEU A 458 -4.34 -8.28 -24.41
C LEU A 458 -4.02 -9.67 -24.95
N LYS A 459 -2.82 -9.88 -25.50
CA LYS A 459 -2.37 -11.22 -25.94
C LYS A 459 -2.19 -12.14 -24.73
N LEU A 460 -1.47 -11.67 -23.72
CA LEU A 460 -1.18 -12.43 -22.51
C LEU A 460 -2.47 -12.83 -21.78
N TYR A 461 -3.42 -11.91 -21.62
CA TYR A 461 -4.71 -12.21 -20.98
C TYR A 461 -5.47 -13.29 -21.74
N ARG A 462 -5.53 -13.19 -23.08
CA ARG A 462 -6.25 -14.15 -23.91
C ARG A 462 -5.64 -15.55 -23.85
N GLU A 463 -4.32 -15.63 -23.73
CA GLU A 463 -3.57 -16.89 -23.67
C GLU A 463 -3.69 -17.57 -22.31
N ASP A 464 -3.49 -16.82 -21.22
CA ASP A 464 -3.35 -17.40 -19.87
C ASP A 464 -4.69 -17.59 -19.15
N VAL A 465 -5.72 -16.80 -19.48
CA VAL A 465 -6.98 -16.79 -18.75
C VAL A 465 -8.01 -17.69 -19.45
N PRO A 466 -8.78 -18.52 -18.73
CA PRO A 466 -9.86 -19.31 -19.34
C PRO A 466 -10.88 -18.47 -20.10
N ALA A 467 -11.34 -18.98 -21.25
CA ALA A 467 -12.23 -18.26 -22.17
C ALA A 467 -13.54 -17.73 -21.54
N LYS A 468 -14.02 -18.37 -20.47
CA LYS A 468 -15.21 -17.90 -19.73
C LYS A 468 -15.03 -16.54 -19.05
N PHE A 469 -13.78 -16.12 -18.82
CA PHE A 469 -13.45 -14.79 -18.29
C PHE A 469 -12.92 -13.87 -19.39
N HIS A 470 -13.09 -14.20 -20.67
CA HIS A 470 -12.69 -13.29 -21.75
C HIS A 470 -13.77 -12.23 -21.95
N PRO A 471 -13.41 -10.94 -21.86
CA PRO A 471 -14.28 -9.86 -22.33
C PRO A 471 -14.79 -10.13 -23.74
N ASP A 472 -16.06 -9.82 -23.99
CA ASP A 472 -16.72 -10.17 -25.24
C ASP A 472 -16.10 -9.47 -26.46
N PHE A 473 -15.35 -8.38 -26.30
CA PHE A 473 -14.66 -7.70 -27.40
C PHE A 473 -13.70 -8.64 -28.14
N TYR A 474 -13.14 -9.66 -27.48
CA TYR A 474 -12.32 -10.67 -28.14
C TYR A 474 -13.09 -11.41 -29.23
N THR A 475 -14.30 -11.90 -28.93
CA THR A 475 -15.10 -12.66 -29.91
C THR A 475 -15.93 -11.75 -30.81
N ALA A 476 -16.48 -10.66 -30.27
CA ALA A 476 -17.37 -9.74 -30.97
C ALA A 476 -16.62 -8.81 -31.94
N VAL A 477 -15.38 -8.44 -31.62
CA VAL A 477 -14.61 -7.44 -32.36
C VAL A 477 -13.33 -8.05 -32.93
N VAL A 478 -12.44 -8.58 -32.09
CA VAL A 478 -11.12 -9.07 -32.53
C VAL A 478 -11.27 -10.22 -33.53
N ASP A 479 -12.06 -11.24 -33.21
CA ASP A 479 -12.21 -12.41 -34.08
C ASP A 479 -13.00 -12.11 -35.35
N LYS A 480 -14.13 -11.39 -35.21
CA LYS A 480 -15.03 -11.11 -36.34
C LYS A 480 -14.45 -10.07 -37.30
N LYS A 481 -14.01 -8.92 -36.78
CA LYS A 481 -13.57 -7.77 -37.59
C LYS A 481 -12.08 -7.84 -37.91
N PHE A 482 -11.25 -8.27 -36.96
CA PHE A 482 -9.78 -8.29 -37.12
C PHE A 482 -9.20 -9.70 -37.37
N LYS A 483 -10.05 -10.71 -37.56
CA LYS A 483 -9.66 -12.10 -37.87
C LYS A 483 -8.69 -12.68 -36.84
N GLY A 484 -8.91 -12.36 -35.57
CA GLY A 484 -8.09 -12.81 -34.45
C GLY A 484 -6.85 -11.95 -34.18
N SER A 485 -6.56 -10.95 -35.01
CA SER A 485 -5.38 -10.10 -34.84
C SER A 485 -5.61 -9.03 -33.78
N ILE A 486 -5.08 -9.26 -32.57
CA ILE A 486 -5.07 -8.26 -31.48
C ILE A 486 -4.27 -7.02 -31.88
N ASP A 487 -3.15 -7.18 -32.59
CA ASP A 487 -2.33 -6.04 -32.99
C ASP A 487 -3.10 -5.07 -33.89
N ARG A 488 -3.80 -5.59 -34.90
CA ARG A 488 -4.63 -4.76 -35.79
C ARG A 488 -5.80 -4.12 -35.06
N PHE A 489 -6.39 -4.81 -34.08
CA PHE A 489 -7.45 -4.25 -33.24
C PHE A 489 -6.94 -3.06 -32.41
N VAL A 490 -5.80 -3.23 -31.73
CA VAL A 490 -5.21 -2.16 -30.91
C VAL A 490 -4.77 -0.99 -31.79
N ASP A 491 -4.16 -1.24 -32.96
CA ASP A 491 -3.79 -0.17 -33.90
C ASP A 491 -5.01 0.63 -34.38
N ASP A 492 -6.13 -0.04 -34.67
CA ASP A 492 -7.38 0.62 -35.05
C ASP A 492 -8.00 1.41 -33.89
N LEU A 493 -7.95 0.89 -32.66
CA LEU A 493 -8.43 1.57 -31.46
C LEU A 493 -7.70 2.91 -31.27
N PHE A 494 -6.36 2.91 -31.31
CA PHE A 494 -5.57 4.13 -31.20
C PHE A 494 -5.75 5.08 -32.41
N ALA A 495 -5.99 4.55 -33.60
CA ALA A 495 -6.25 5.37 -34.78
C ALA A 495 -7.58 6.14 -34.66
N ARG A 496 -8.64 5.47 -34.20
CA ARG A 496 -10.02 6.01 -34.22
C ARG A 496 -10.47 6.71 -32.95
N SER A 497 -9.92 6.35 -31.78
CA SER A 497 -10.41 6.89 -30.51
C SER A 497 -10.16 8.40 -30.38
N VAL A 498 -11.11 9.09 -29.74
CA VAL A 498 -10.94 10.49 -29.31
C VAL A 498 -9.92 10.61 -28.16
N PHE A 499 -9.68 9.53 -27.42
CA PHE A 499 -8.75 9.47 -26.28
C PHE A 499 -7.30 9.21 -26.70
N ALA A 500 -7.04 9.00 -27.99
CA ALA A 500 -5.70 8.65 -28.47
C ALA A 500 -4.67 9.79 -28.33
N SER A 501 -5.11 11.04 -28.19
CA SER A 501 -4.25 12.19 -27.90
C SER A 501 -5.02 13.29 -27.19
N GLU A 502 -4.29 14.14 -26.45
CA GLU A 502 -4.86 15.32 -25.78
C GLU A 502 -5.59 16.22 -26.78
N GLU A 503 -4.98 16.50 -27.93
CA GLU A 503 -5.58 17.32 -28.99
C GLU A 503 -6.93 16.77 -29.46
N LYS A 504 -7.04 15.46 -29.70
CA LYS A 504 -8.29 14.82 -30.13
C LYS A 504 -9.36 14.91 -29.04
N LEU A 505 -8.99 14.67 -27.78
CA LEU A 505 -9.93 14.74 -26.67
C LEU A 505 -10.39 16.19 -26.44
N MET A 506 -9.48 17.15 -26.51
CA MET A 506 -9.79 18.57 -26.36
C MET A 506 -10.70 19.09 -27.47
N ALA A 507 -10.40 18.74 -28.73
CA ALA A 507 -11.28 19.07 -29.85
C ALA A 507 -12.67 18.43 -29.70
N PHE A 508 -12.73 17.20 -29.20
CA PHE A 508 -14.01 16.55 -28.91
C PHE A 508 -14.78 17.26 -27.78
N LEU A 509 -14.09 17.74 -26.73
CA LEU A 509 -14.68 18.46 -25.60
C LEU A 509 -15.20 19.87 -25.96
N GLU A 510 -14.87 20.42 -27.12
CA GLU A 510 -15.51 21.65 -27.63
C GLU A 510 -16.97 21.42 -28.00
N LYS A 511 -17.28 20.24 -28.55
CA LYS A 511 -18.63 19.85 -28.93
C LYS A 511 -18.87 18.36 -28.67
N PRO A 512 -19.06 17.97 -27.39
CA PRO A 512 -19.31 16.59 -27.03
C PRO A 512 -20.52 16.00 -27.77
N SER A 513 -20.36 14.78 -28.25
CA SER A 513 -21.39 14.03 -28.97
C SER A 513 -21.58 12.67 -28.31
N LEU A 514 -22.79 12.40 -27.85
CA LEU A 514 -23.16 11.13 -27.22
C LEU A 514 -22.83 9.95 -28.15
N LYS A 515 -23.25 10.05 -29.42
CA LYS A 515 -23.01 9.00 -30.42
C LYS A 515 -21.53 8.73 -30.63
N THR A 516 -20.66 9.74 -30.52
CA THR A 516 -19.22 9.55 -30.69
C THR A 516 -18.65 8.74 -29.54
N LEU A 517 -18.99 9.08 -28.29
CA LEU A 517 -18.50 8.37 -27.11
C LEU A 517 -19.04 6.95 -27.00
N GLU A 518 -20.34 6.75 -27.24
CA GLU A 518 -20.96 5.41 -27.19
C GLU A 518 -20.37 4.44 -28.23
N ASN A 519 -19.74 4.97 -29.29
CA ASN A 519 -19.10 4.18 -30.33
C ASN A 519 -17.56 4.26 -30.29
N ASP A 520 -16.99 4.94 -29.29
CA ASP A 520 -15.53 5.04 -29.15
C ASP A 520 -14.95 3.67 -28.80
N PRO A 521 -13.91 3.20 -29.50
CA PRO A 521 -13.35 1.88 -29.25
C PRO A 521 -12.73 1.74 -27.85
N VAL A 522 -12.24 2.81 -27.20
CA VAL A 522 -11.77 2.74 -25.80
C VAL A 522 -12.95 2.50 -24.86
N HIS A 523 -14.05 3.22 -25.04
CA HIS A 523 -15.25 3.07 -24.21
C HIS A 523 -15.84 1.66 -24.35
N LEU A 524 -16.03 1.20 -25.59
CA LEU A 524 -16.57 -0.13 -25.84
C LEU A 524 -15.69 -1.26 -25.29
N THR A 525 -14.37 -1.11 -25.36
CA THR A 525 -13.42 -2.08 -24.81
C THR A 525 -13.45 -2.09 -23.28
N SER A 526 -13.47 -0.91 -22.66
CA SER A 526 -13.53 -0.76 -21.20
C SER A 526 -14.84 -1.31 -20.64
N ALA A 527 -15.98 -1.00 -21.25
CA ALA A 527 -17.28 -1.54 -20.86
C ALA A 527 -17.32 -3.09 -20.94
N SER A 528 -16.72 -3.67 -22.00
CA SER A 528 -16.59 -5.12 -22.16
C SER A 528 -15.75 -5.76 -21.04
N ILE A 529 -14.64 -5.13 -20.66
CA ILE A 529 -13.78 -5.56 -19.55
C ILE A 529 -14.52 -5.43 -18.21
N ASP A 530 -15.22 -4.31 -18.01
CA ASP A 530 -15.93 -4.02 -16.77
C ASP A 530 -17.07 -4.98 -16.48
N ASN A 531 -17.79 -5.44 -17.50
CA ASN A 531 -18.82 -6.47 -17.33
C ASN A 531 -18.24 -7.75 -16.72
N VAL A 532 -17.11 -8.23 -17.25
CA VAL A 532 -16.44 -9.44 -16.72
C VAL A 532 -15.88 -9.16 -15.32
N ARG A 533 -15.27 -7.99 -15.12
CA ARG A 533 -14.76 -7.59 -13.80
C ARG A 533 -15.85 -7.57 -12.75
N GLN A 534 -17.02 -7.04 -13.07
CA GLN A 534 -18.17 -7.00 -12.18
C GLN A 534 -18.64 -8.42 -11.85
N GLU A 535 -18.82 -9.29 -12.85
CA GLU A 535 -19.22 -10.70 -12.63
C GLU A 535 -18.22 -11.44 -11.73
N VAL A 536 -16.92 -11.27 -11.98
CA VAL A 536 -15.85 -11.87 -11.17
C VAL A 536 -15.89 -11.33 -9.74
N SER A 537 -16.02 -10.00 -9.57
CA SER A 537 -16.09 -9.36 -8.26
C SER A 537 -17.34 -9.77 -7.47
N GLU A 538 -18.50 -9.84 -8.12
CA GLU A 538 -19.74 -10.30 -7.52
C GLU A 538 -19.60 -11.74 -7.03
N THR A 539 -19.01 -12.62 -7.84
CA THR A 539 -18.75 -14.00 -7.45
C THR A 539 -17.77 -14.09 -6.28
N LEU A 540 -16.67 -13.32 -6.30
CA LEU A 540 -15.72 -13.28 -5.19
C LEU A 540 -16.37 -12.81 -3.89
N SER A 541 -17.26 -11.82 -3.96
CA SER A 541 -17.94 -11.25 -2.78
C SER A 541 -18.81 -12.26 -2.03
N GLN A 542 -19.27 -13.33 -2.70
CA GLN A 542 -20.06 -14.40 -2.07
C GLN A 542 -19.25 -15.17 -1.01
N TYR A 543 -17.92 -15.17 -1.11
CA TYR A 543 -17.03 -15.87 -0.17
C TYR A 543 -16.51 -14.97 0.96
N ASP A 544 -16.66 -13.64 0.85
CA ASP A 544 -16.06 -12.67 1.77
C ASP A 544 -16.65 -12.76 3.17
N GLY A 545 -17.94 -13.11 3.30
CA GLY A 545 -18.60 -13.28 4.60
C GLY A 545 -17.97 -14.40 5.41
N ASP A 546 -17.90 -15.60 4.84
CA ASP A 546 -17.29 -16.78 5.48
C ASP A 546 -15.81 -16.58 5.74
N LEU A 547 -15.08 -15.99 4.77
CA LEU A 547 -13.65 -15.75 4.92
C LEU A 547 -13.35 -14.72 6.03
N THR A 548 -14.12 -13.63 6.09
CA THR A 548 -14.01 -12.60 7.14
C THR A 548 -14.33 -13.20 8.51
N LYS A 549 -15.43 -13.94 8.62
CA LYS A 549 -15.82 -14.63 9.85
C LYS A 549 -14.75 -15.62 10.30
N GLY A 550 -14.28 -16.47 9.40
CA GLY A 550 -13.24 -17.46 9.64
C GLY A 550 -11.95 -16.81 10.14
N ARG A 551 -11.46 -15.76 9.46
CA ARG A 551 -10.27 -14.99 9.88
C ARG A 551 -10.44 -14.35 11.27
N ARG A 552 -11.60 -13.76 11.55
CA ARG A 552 -11.89 -13.15 12.86
C ARG A 552 -11.82 -14.17 13.99
N LEU A 553 -12.48 -15.32 13.83
CA LEU A 553 -12.48 -16.41 14.79
C LEU A 553 -11.10 -17.02 14.96
N TRP A 554 -10.38 -17.22 13.84
CA TRP A 554 -9.00 -17.71 13.84
C TRP A 554 -8.07 -16.81 14.65
N VAL A 555 -8.07 -15.50 14.39
CA VAL A 555 -7.22 -14.55 15.12
C VAL A 555 -7.61 -14.47 16.60
N ALA A 556 -8.91 -14.52 16.92
CA ALA A 556 -9.37 -14.55 18.31
C ALA A 556 -8.83 -15.79 19.04
N ALA A 557 -8.96 -16.97 18.42
CA ALA A 557 -8.49 -18.23 19.00
C ALA A 557 -6.97 -18.27 19.18
N LEU A 558 -6.18 -17.77 18.23
CA LEU A 558 -4.72 -17.72 18.38
C LEU A 558 -4.29 -16.90 19.60
N ARG A 559 -5.02 -15.81 19.91
CA ARG A 559 -4.76 -14.99 21.10
C ARG A 559 -5.08 -15.72 22.39
N GLU A 560 -6.15 -16.50 22.41
CA GLU A 560 -6.52 -17.29 23.59
C GLU A 560 -5.68 -18.56 23.76
N MET A 561 -5.22 -19.15 22.65
CA MET A 561 -4.39 -20.35 22.64
C MET A 561 -2.97 -20.07 23.14
N THR A 562 -2.48 -18.84 23.00
CA THR A 562 -1.10 -18.46 23.35
C THR A 562 -1.03 -17.22 24.25
N PRO A 563 -1.65 -17.26 25.46
CA PRO A 563 -1.72 -16.09 26.35
C PRO A 563 -0.35 -15.62 26.85
N GLU A 564 0.66 -16.49 26.86
CA GLU A 564 2.05 -16.18 27.21
C GLU A 564 2.81 -15.44 26.10
N LYS A 565 2.29 -15.43 24.86
CA LYS A 565 2.90 -14.72 23.74
C LYS A 565 2.28 -13.34 23.58
N THR A 566 3.11 -12.31 23.62
CA THR A 566 2.67 -10.96 23.31
C THR A 566 2.43 -10.81 21.80
N LEU A 567 1.17 -10.97 21.38
CA LEU A 567 0.78 -10.84 19.97
C LEU A 567 0.55 -9.38 19.58
N TYR A 568 1.01 -8.99 18.38
CA TYR A 568 0.86 -7.66 17.81
C TYR A 568 -0.07 -7.70 16.57
N PRO A 569 -0.90 -6.67 16.33
CA PRO A 569 -1.87 -6.72 15.25
C PRO A 569 -1.20 -6.55 13.89
N ASP A 570 -1.82 -7.12 12.85
CA ASP A 570 -1.43 -6.84 11.47
C ASP A 570 -1.43 -5.33 11.18
N ALA A 571 -0.46 -4.88 10.38
CA ALA A 571 -0.38 -3.51 9.92
C ALA A 571 -1.63 -3.12 9.10
N ASN A 572 -2.09 -1.90 9.30
CA ASN A 572 -3.31 -1.36 8.72
C ASN A 572 -3.21 0.16 8.48
N SER A 573 -2.04 0.64 8.08
CA SER A 573 -1.73 2.06 7.84
C SER A 573 -1.96 2.98 9.05
N THR A 574 -1.79 2.45 10.27
CA THR A 574 -1.81 3.23 11.51
C THR A 574 -0.41 3.31 12.09
N MET A 575 -0.14 4.31 12.94
CA MET A 575 1.19 4.47 13.55
C MET A 575 1.53 3.25 14.41
N ARG A 576 2.71 2.67 14.17
CA ARG A 576 3.29 1.57 14.94
C ARG A 576 4.69 1.91 15.40
N LEU A 577 5.15 1.17 16.40
CA LEU A 577 6.54 1.14 16.82
C LEU A 577 7.12 -0.26 16.57
N THR A 578 8.35 -0.34 16.09
CA THR A 578 9.19 -1.54 16.14
C THR A 578 10.55 -1.17 16.73
N TYR A 579 11.26 -2.12 17.34
CA TYR A 579 12.55 -1.88 17.97
C TYR A 579 13.45 -3.11 17.85
N GLY A 580 14.74 -2.91 18.06
CA GLY A 580 15.77 -3.93 18.02
C GLY A 580 17.15 -3.32 18.22
N THR A 581 18.16 -4.00 17.69
CA THR A 581 19.57 -3.63 17.75
C THR A 581 20.16 -3.57 16.35
N ILE A 582 21.19 -2.75 16.14
CA ILE A 582 21.99 -2.73 14.92
C ILE A 582 22.87 -3.98 14.91
N GLU A 583 22.74 -4.86 13.92
CA GLU A 583 23.42 -6.17 13.91
C GLU A 583 23.87 -6.57 12.51
N ASP A 584 24.94 -7.36 12.46
CA ASP A 584 25.34 -8.14 11.28
C ASP A 584 24.30 -9.25 11.00
N TYR A 585 24.28 -9.78 9.77
CA TYR A 585 23.55 -11.02 9.50
C TYR A 585 24.20 -11.91 8.45
N ASP A 586 23.95 -13.22 8.56
CA ASP A 586 24.47 -14.22 7.64
C ASP A 586 23.37 -14.64 6.63
N PRO A 587 23.35 -14.09 5.39
CA PRO A 587 22.33 -14.43 4.39
C PRO A 587 22.40 -15.89 3.91
N LYS A 588 23.56 -16.52 4.00
CA LYS A 588 23.86 -17.89 3.53
C LYS A 588 25.17 -18.36 4.14
N ASP A 589 25.42 -19.67 4.04
CA ASP A 589 26.65 -20.29 4.50
C ASP A 589 27.90 -19.58 3.94
N ALA A 590 28.89 -19.39 4.81
CA ALA A 590 30.15 -18.70 4.53
C ALA A 590 30.04 -17.22 4.07
N VAL A 591 28.92 -16.53 4.27
CA VAL A 591 28.75 -15.10 3.94
C VAL A 591 28.17 -14.35 5.14
N THR A 592 28.86 -13.29 5.56
CA THR A 592 28.39 -12.35 6.58
C THR A 592 28.26 -10.97 5.96
N TYR A 593 27.09 -10.37 6.13
CA TYR A 593 26.89 -8.96 5.82
C TYR A 593 26.98 -8.15 7.10
N LYS A 594 27.88 -7.17 7.06
CA LYS A 594 28.10 -6.26 8.17
C LYS A 594 27.03 -5.17 8.22
N TYR A 595 26.79 -4.62 9.41
CA TYR A 595 25.91 -3.45 9.63
C TYR A 595 26.39 -2.18 8.92
#